data_AF-A0A2V8TLU4-F1
#
_entry.id   AF-A0A2V8TLU4-F1
#
_cell.length_a   1.000
_cell.length_b   1.000
_cell.length_c   1.000
_cell.angle_alpha   90.00
_cell.angle_beta   90.00
_cell.angle_gamma   90.00
#
_symmetry.space_group_name_H-M   'P 1'
#
loop_
_entity.id
_entity.type
_entity.pdbx_description
1 polymer ?
#
loop_
_entity_poly.entity_id
_entity_poly.type
_entity_poly.pdbx_seq_one_letter_code
_entity_poly.pdbx_strand_id
1 'polypeptide(L)'
;MHRRDLLKLGASFAAIPAAWAAQAAKPDWRPSVFDDHQNETVIALTELIIPATDTPGAKAARVNRYIDLFLRDGRAEQRERFLEGLSWLDGYAIREHGHPFLRCAPADQTAMLHSLDQGAGPGHNFFRFVKSATARIYYNTQIGYQELNKGGRVPASFGCKHGGHA
;
A
#
# COMPACT_ATOMS: atom_id res chain seq x y z
N MET A 1 2.57 -14.63 5.67
CA MET A 1 2.75 -14.69 4.21
C MET A 1 4.18 -14.30 3.87
N HIS A 2 4.85 -15.01 2.97
CA HIS A 2 6.18 -14.60 2.50
C HIS A 2 6.06 -13.51 1.43
N ARG A 3 6.87 -12.45 1.52
CA ARG A 3 6.89 -11.32 0.57
C ARG A 3 7.00 -11.75 -0.91
N ARG A 4 7.61 -12.90 -1.15
CA ARG A 4 7.81 -13.53 -2.46
C ARG A 4 6.50 -14.04 -3.08
N ASP A 5 5.50 -14.39 -2.27
CA ASP A 5 4.20 -14.84 -2.77
C ASP A 5 3.35 -13.68 -3.32
N LEU A 6 3.63 -12.43 -2.88
CA LEU A 6 2.97 -11.24 -3.41
C LEU A 6 3.29 -10.97 -4.89
N LEU A 7 4.46 -11.42 -5.37
CA LEU A 7 4.88 -11.26 -6.76
C LEU A 7 4.03 -12.08 -7.74
N LYS A 8 3.32 -13.11 -7.25
CA LYS A 8 2.48 -14.00 -8.09
C LYS A 8 1.09 -13.42 -8.38
N LEU A 9 0.67 -12.33 -7.74
CA LEU A 9 -0.65 -11.69 -7.92
C LEU A 9 -0.73 -10.78 -9.17
N GLY A 10 0.08 -11.06 -10.19
CA GLY A 10 0.32 -10.17 -11.33
C GLY A 10 -0.92 -9.88 -12.21
N ALA A 11 -1.07 -8.61 -12.57
CA ALA A 11 -1.54 -8.16 -13.88
C ALA A 11 -0.93 -6.77 -14.16
N SER A 12 -0.08 -6.68 -15.19
CA SER A 12 0.53 -5.50 -15.82
C SER A 12 1.09 -4.37 -14.91
N PHE A 13 2.41 -4.25 -14.89
CA PHE A 13 3.14 -3.15 -14.27
C PHE A 13 3.11 -1.90 -15.16
N ALA A 14 2.15 -0.99 -14.94
CA ALA A 14 2.40 0.41 -15.32
C ALA A 14 3.47 0.94 -14.34
N ALA A 15 4.58 1.44 -14.87
CA ALA A 15 5.57 2.14 -14.06
C ALA A 15 4.90 3.29 -13.31
N ILE A 16 5.26 3.49 -12.04
CA ILE A 16 4.78 4.67 -11.32
C ILE A 16 5.27 5.92 -12.07
N PRO A 17 4.38 6.86 -12.47
CA PRO A 17 4.79 8.10 -13.11
C PRO A 17 5.85 8.84 -12.27
N ALA A 18 6.92 9.33 -12.89
CA ALA A 18 7.99 10.04 -12.18
C ALA A 18 7.47 11.24 -11.36
N ALA A 19 6.42 11.91 -11.84
CA ALA A 19 5.74 12.98 -11.12
C ALA A 19 5.15 12.54 -9.77
N TRP A 20 4.61 11.32 -9.68
CA TRP A 20 4.11 10.78 -8.42
C TRP A 20 5.24 10.49 -7.44
N ALA A 21 6.36 9.96 -7.92
CA ALA A 21 7.52 9.74 -7.07
C ALA A 21 8.07 11.05 -6.47
N ALA A 22 8.18 12.10 -7.30
CA ALA A 22 8.58 13.43 -6.84
C ALA A 22 7.60 14.01 -5.81
N GLN A 23 6.29 13.90 -6.06
CA GLN A 23 5.26 14.43 -5.16
C GLN A 23 5.20 13.66 -3.82
N ALA A 24 5.29 12.33 -3.85
CA ALA A 24 5.30 11.49 -2.64
C ALA A 24 6.56 11.70 -1.79
N ALA A 25 7.67 12.13 -2.40
CA ALA A 25 8.92 12.40 -1.71
C ALA A 25 8.92 13.71 -0.90
N LYS A 26 8.03 14.67 -1.22
CA LYS A 26 7.99 15.99 -0.58
C LYS A 26 7.87 15.93 0.95
N PRO A 27 8.67 16.73 1.69
CA PRO A 27 8.65 16.71 3.16
C PRO A 27 7.34 17.28 3.73
N ASP A 28 6.75 18.25 3.05
CA ASP A 28 5.48 18.94 3.38
C ASP A 28 4.26 18.25 2.75
N TRP A 29 4.39 17.00 2.31
CA TRP A 29 3.28 16.24 1.74
C TRP A 29 2.11 16.15 2.72
N ARG A 30 0.90 16.39 2.20
CA ARG A 30 -0.37 16.16 2.88
C ARG A 30 -1.29 15.32 1.99
N PRO A 31 -2.15 14.47 2.60
CA PRO A 31 -3.16 13.75 1.84
C PRO A 31 -4.08 14.73 1.10
N SER A 32 -4.51 14.33 -0.09
CA SER A 32 -5.44 15.09 -0.93
C SER A 32 -6.83 14.44 -0.99
N VAL A 33 -6.91 13.14 -0.74
CA VAL A 33 -8.14 12.35 -0.71
C VAL A 33 -8.48 11.94 0.71
N PHE A 34 -7.49 11.45 1.47
CA PHE A 34 -7.73 10.93 2.81
C PHE A 34 -7.87 12.04 3.85
N ASP A 35 -8.75 11.84 4.83
CA ASP A 35 -8.63 12.52 6.11
C ASP A 35 -7.48 11.93 6.95
N ASP A 36 -7.20 12.52 8.12
CA ASP A 36 -6.11 12.09 9.00
C ASP A 36 -6.27 10.64 9.47
N HIS A 37 -7.49 10.23 9.85
CA HIS A 37 -7.77 8.88 10.34
C HIS A 37 -7.64 7.84 9.22
N GLN A 38 -8.18 8.15 8.04
CA GLN A 38 -8.06 7.33 6.85
C GLN A 38 -6.61 7.15 6.42
N ASN A 39 -5.82 8.23 6.41
CA ASN A 39 -4.41 8.16 6.05
C ASN A 39 -3.61 7.29 7.04
N GLU A 40 -3.82 7.45 8.34
CA GLU A 40 -3.18 6.59 9.35
C GLU A 40 -3.63 5.14 9.23
N THR A 41 -4.91 4.90 8.90
CA THR A 41 -5.44 3.55 8.64
C THR A 41 -4.74 2.91 7.46
N VAL A 42 -4.55 3.64 6.35
CA VAL A 42 -3.80 3.15 5.18
C VAL A 42 -2.33 2.92 5.52
N ILE A 43 -1.70 3.76 6.33
CA ILE A 43 -0.32 3.54 6.81
C ILE A 43 -0.23 2.21 7.56
N ALA A 44 -1.08 2.01 8.57
CA ALA A 44 -1.08 0.79 9.38
C ALA A 44 -1.39 -0.46 8.53
N LEU A 45 -2.42 -0.38 7.68
CA LEU A 45 -2.85 -1.46 6.81
C LEU A 45 -1.75 -1.89 5.82
N THR A 46 -1.12 -0.93 5.15
CA THR A 46 -0.05 -1.20 4.18
C THR A 46 1.21 -1.75 4.87
N GLU A 47 1.54 -1.26 6.06
CA GLU A 47 2.65 -1.79 6.87
C GLU A 47 2.39 -3.22 7.34
N LEU A 48 1.15 -3.57 7.72
CA LEU A 48 0.82 -4.97 8.05
C LEU A 48 0.93 -5.91 6.84
N ILE A 49 0.74 -5.40 5.62
CA ILE A 49 0.88 -6.18 4.38
C ILE A 49 2.37 -6.39 4.02
N ILE A 50 3.20 -5.34 4.12
CA ILE A 50 4.66 -5.41 3.93
C ILE A 50 5.36 -4.77 5.14
N PRO A 51 5.53 -5.51 6.24
CA PRO A 51 6.11 -4.97 7.46
C PRO A 51 7.62 -4.79 7.30
N ALA A 52 8.21 -3.87 8.06
CA ALA A 52 9.66 -3.79 8.18
C ALA A 52 10.26 -5.12 8.70
N THR A 53 11.37 -5.53 8.09
CA THR A 53 12.17 -6.67 8.54
C THR A 53 13.65 -6.26 8.47
N ASP A 54 14.50 -7.00 7.76
CA ASP A 54 15.85 -6.59 7.39
C ASP A 54 15.86 -5.57 6.23
N THR A 55 14.72 -5.28 5.62
CA THR A 55 14.49 -4.05 4.81
C THR A 55 13.33 -3.23 5.33
N PRO A 56 13.34 -1.90 5.10
CA PRO A 56 12.23 -1.04 5.46
C PRO A 56 10.89 -1.48 4.81
N GLY A 57 9.79 -1.35 5.56
CA GLY A 57 8.44 -1.75 5.16
C GLY A 57 7.69 -0.70 4.32
N ALA A 58 6.41 -0.94 4.08
CA ALA A 58 5.54 -0.07 3.28
C ALA A 58 5.40 1.35 3.84
N LYS A 59 5.41 1.53 5.16
CA LYS A 59 5.40 2.84 5.82
C LYS A 59 6.64 3.64 5.48
N ALA A 60 7.82 3.03 5.56
CA ALA A 60 9.08 3.68 5.19
C ALA A 60 9.14 3.99 3.68
N ALA A 61 8.57 3.10 2.85
CA ALA A 61 8.39 3.32 1.43
C ALA A 61 7.27 4.32 1.08
N ARG A 62 6.57 4.87 2.08
CA ARG A 62 5.51 5.88 1.94
C ARG A 62 4.40 5.43 0.99
N VAL A 63 4.05 4.15 1.02
CA VAL A 63 3.04 3.55 0.12
C VAL A 63 1.71 4.30 0.20
N ASN A 64 1.28 4.72 1.39
CA ASN A 64 0.06 5.50 1.60
C ASN A 64 0.00 6.76 0.71
N ARG A 65 1.14 7.46 0.51
CA ARG A 65 1.21 8.67 -0.30
C ARG A 65 0.95 8.40 -1.77
N TYR A 66 1.43 7.26 -2.28
CA TYR A 66 1.17 6.85 -3.67
C TYR A 66 -0.27 6.39 -3.85
N ILE A 67 -0.88 5.73 -2.86
CA ILE A 67 -2.29 5.37 -2.91
C ILE A 67 -3.15 6.64 -2.97
N ASP A 68 -2.87 7.65 -2.13
CA ASP A 68 -3.58 8.94 -2.17
C ASP A 68 -3.49 9.61 -3.55
N LEU A 69 -2.29 9.70 -4.13
CA LEU A 69 -2.08 10.24 -5.48
C LEU A 69 -2.82 9.44 -6.55
N PHE A 70 -2.80 8.12 -6.45
CA PHE A 70 -3.51 7.23 -7.37
C PHE A 70 -5.04 7.44 -7.31
N LEU A 71 -5.60 7.64 -6.12
CA LEU A 71 -7.04 7.90 -5.94
C LEU A 71 -7.43 9.33 -6.33
N ARG A 72 -6.52 10.30 -6.16
CA ARG A 72 -6.70 11.69 -6.58
C ARG A 72 -6.82 11.79 -8.10
N ASP A 73 -5.88 11.17 -8.81
CA ASP A 73 -5.79 11.23 -10.28
C ASP A 73 -6.68 10.17 -10.96
N GLY A 74 -7.23 9.23 -10.18
CA GLY A 74 -8.12 8.17 -10.64
C GLY A 74 -9.59 8.59 -10.78
N ARG A 75 -10.42 7.65 -11.23
CA ARG A 75 -11.86 7.86 -11.41
C ARG A 75 -12.58 8.03 -10.06
N ALA A 76 -13.64 8.83 -10.04
CA ALA A 76 -14.43 9.08 -8.83
C ALA A 76 -14.95 7.79 -8.20
N GLU A 77 -15.47 6.87 -9.02
CA GLU A 77 -16.02 5.60 -8.52
C GLU A 77 -14.94 4.72 -7.85
N GLN A 78 -13.69 4.80 -8.31
CA GLN A 78 -12.59 4.07 -7.69
C GLN A 78 -12.20 4.67 -6.34
N ARG A 79 -12.20 5.99 -6.24
CA ARG A 79 -11.95 6.73 -5.00
C ARG A 79 -13.04 6.44 -3.97
N GLU A 80 -14.30 6.56 -4.35
CA GLU A 80 -15.45 6.29 -3.48
C GLU A 80 -15.42 4.86 -2.92
N ARG A 81 -15.24 3.86 -3.79
CA ARG A 81 -15.11 2.45 -3.36
C ARG A 81 -13.96 2.19 -2.40
N PHE A 82 -12.86 2.94 -2.51
CA PHE A 82 -11.74 2.80 -1.58
C PHE A 82 -12.10 3.38 -0.21
N LEU A 83 -12.71 4.56 -0.18
CA LEU A 83 -13.16 5.22 1.05
C LEU A 83 -14.26 4.41 1.76
N GLU A 84 -15.20 3.86 1.00
CA GLU A 84 -16.21 2.91 1.51
C GLU A 84 -15.56 1.68 2.13
N GLY A 85 -14.49 1.15 1.51
CA GLY A 85 -13.73 0.02 2.04
C GLY A 85 -13.03 0.34 3.37
N LEU A 86 -12.48 1.55 3.53
CA LEU A 86 -11.93 2.01 4.81
C LEU A 86 -13.02 2.11 5.88
N SER A 87 -14.16 2.73 5.56
CA SER A 87 -15.31 2.82 6.46
C SER A 87 -15.85 1.43 6.85
N TRP A 88 -15.90 0.50 5.89
CA TRP A 88 -16.31 -0.88 6.14
C TRP A 88 -15.34 -1.57 7.11
N LEU A 89 -14.03 -1.39 6.95
CA LEU A 89 -13.02 -1.98 7.83
C LEU A 89 -13.17 -1.48 9.27
N ASP A 90 -13.37 -0.18 9.46
CA ASP A 90 -13.65 0.37 10.80
C ASP A 90 -14.97 -0.14 11.36
N GLY A 91 -16.04 -0.17 10.57
CA GLY A 91 -17.33 -0.72 10.98
C GLY A 91 -17.24 -2.20 11.37
N TYR A 92 -16.42 -2.98 10.65
CA TYR A 92 -16.14 -4.36 11.01
C TYR A 92 -15.36 -4.46 12.33
N ALA A 93 -14.27 -3.71 12.48
CA ALA A 93 -13.48 -3.68 13.70
C ALA A 93 -14.30 -3.25 14.94
N ILE A 94 -15.19 -2.26 14.79
CA ILE A 94 -16.06 -1.79 15.86
C ILE A 94 -17.05 -2.88 16.28
N ARG A 95 -17.60 -3.65 15.35
CA ARG A 95 -18.51 -4.76 15.67
C ARG A 95 -17.82 -5.90 16.40
N GLU A 96 -16.60 -6.25 15.99
CA GLU A 96 -15.87 -7.39 16.56
C GLU A 96 -15.13 -7.05 17.86
N HIS A 97 -14.62 -5.81 17.98
CA HIS A 97 -13.71 -5.41 19.06
C HIS A 97 -14.11 -4.12 19.79
N GLY A 98 -15.22 -3.46 19.40
CA GLY A 98 -15.71 -2.24 20.04
C GLY A 98 -14.93 -0.96 19.69
N HIS A 99 -13.93 -1.04 18.80
CA HIS A 99 -13.04 0.06 18.44
C HIS A 99 -12.78 0.11 16.93
N PRO A 100 -12.51 1.29 16.34
CA PRO A 100 -12.05 1.38 14.96
C PRO A 100 -10.72 0.64 14.78
N PHE A 101 -10.41 0.26 13.55
CA PHE A 101 -9.29 -0.66 13.23
C PHE A 101 -7.97 -0.21 13.86
N LEU A 102 -7.63 1.08 13.74
CA LEU A 102 -6.41 1.65 14.32
C LEU A 102 -6.28 1.51 15.84
N ARG A 103 -7.40 1.39 16.54
CA ARG A 103 -7.45 1.29 18.00
C ARG A 103 -7.57 -0.15 18.50
N CYS A 104 -7.72 -1.12 17.62
CA CYS A 104 -7.64 -2.54 17.96
C CYS A 104 -6.20 -2.93 18.33
N ALA A 105 -6.04 -4.00 19.11
CA ALA A 105 -4.72 -4.53 19.40
C ALA A 105 -4.02 -5.01 18.11
N PRO A 106 -2.68 -4.97 18.01
CA PRO A 106 -1.97 -5.41 16.81
C PRO A 106 -2.28 -6.85 16.37
N ALA A 107 -2.50 -7.75 17.35
CA ALA A 107 -2.91 -9.12 17.09
C ALA A 107 -4.30 -9.20 16.44
N ASP A 108 -5.26 -8.41 16.93
CA ASP A 108 -6.63 -8.34 16.40
C ASP A 108 -6.65 -7.72 15.00
N GLN A 109 -5.86 -6.67 14.76
CA GLN A 109 -5.67 -6.10 13.42
C GLN A 109 -5.20 -7.18 12.45
N THR A 110 -4.15 -7.93 12.82
CA THR A 110 -3.59 -8.99 11.99
C THR A 110 -4.60 -10.12 11.75
N ALA A 111 -5.32 -10.54 12.79
CA ALA A 111 -6.33 -11.60 12.70
C ALA A 111 -7.50 -11.19 11.78
N MET A 112 -7.99 -9.95 11.90
CA MET A 112 -9.01 -9.41 11.00
C MET A 112 -8.53 -9.44 9.54
N LEU A 113 -7.33 -8.92 9.26
CA LEU A 113 -6.81 -8.90 7.89
C LEU A 113 -6.61 -10.31 7.32
N HIS A 114 -6.19 -11.27 8.16
CA HIS A 114 -6.08 -12.67 7.76
C HIS A 114 -7.45 -13.28 7.42
N SER A 115 -8.47 -13.01 8.25
CA SER A 115 -9.86 -13.41 7.98
C SER A 115 -10.37 -12.82 6.66
N LEU A 116 -10.13 -11.52 6.43
CA LEU A 116 -10.52 -10.85 5.18
C LEU A 116 -9.78 -11.42 3.97
N ASP A 117 -8.53 -11.87 4.10
CA ASP A 117 -7.78 -12.49 3.00
C ASP A 117 -8.38 -13.80 2.52
N GLN A 118 -8.96 -14.58 3.44
CA GLN A 118 -9.52 -15.91 3.18
C GLN A 118 -11.04 -15.90 2.94
N GLY A 119 -11.70 -14.79 3.28
CA GLY A 119 -13.15 -14.65 3.20
C GLY A 119 -13.68 -14.31 1.81
N ALA A 120 -14.89 -13.75 1.79
CA ALA A 120 -15.56 -13.25 0.61
C ALA A 120 -16.34 -11.95 0.95
N GLY A 121 -16.87 -11.28 -0.07
CA GLY A 121 -17.68 -10.08 0.10
C GLY A 121 -16.87 -8.77 0.15
N PRO A 122 -17.51 -7.65 0.56
CA PRO A 122 -16.93 -6.31 0.43
C PRO A 122 -15.58 -6.14 1.13
N GLY A 123 -15.44 -6.63 2.36
CA GLY A 123 -14.20 -6.55 3.11
C GLY A 123 -13.04 -7.34 2.48
N HIS A 124 -13.32 -8.55 1.99
CA HIS A 124 -12.35 -9.34 1.22
C HIS A 124 -11.91 -8.62 -0.04
N ASN A 125 -12.86 -8.09 -0.82
CA ASN A 125 -12.58 -7.37 -2.06
C ASN A 125 -11.73 -6.12 -1.81
N PHE A 126 -12.03 -5.37 -0.75
CA PHE A 126 -11.24 -4.22 -0.32
C PHE A 126 -9.82 -4.64 0.09
N PHE A 127 -9.68 -5.64 0.96
CA PHE A 127 -8.37 -6.08 1.42
C PHE A 127 -7.50 -6.60 0.26
N ARG A 128 -8.07 -7.37 -0.67
CA ARG A 128 -7.37 -7.80 -1.90
C ARG A 128 -6.91 -6.63 -2.75
N PHE A 129 -7.75 -5.61 -2.91
CA PHE A 129 -7.36 -4.40 -3.64
C PHE A 129 -6.17 -3.72 -2.97
N VAL A 130 -6.24 -3.46 -1.66
CA VAL A 130 -5.16 -2.77 -0.93
C VAL A 130 -3.88 -3.58 -0.95
N LYS A 131 -3.96 -4.91 -0.80
CA LYS A 131 -2.82 -5.82 -0.85
C LYS A 131 -2.10 -5.78 -2.19
N SER A 132 -2.85 -5.88 -3.30
CA SER A 132 -2.28 -5.78 -4.65
C SER A 132 -1.69 -4.39 -4.92
N ALA A 133 -2.38 -3.31 -4.50
CA ALA A 133 -1.87 -1.95 -4.64
C ALA A 133 -0.56 -1.74 -3.84
N THR A 134 -0.52 -2.23 -2.59
CA THR A 134 0.65 -2.14 -1.71
C THR A 134 1.85 -2.83 -2.33
N ALA A 135 1.70 -4.08 -2.78
CA ALA A 135 2.79 -4.82 -3.41
C ALA A 135 3.30 -4.10 -4.67
N ARG A 136 2.39 -3.68 -5.54
CA ARG A 136 2.75 -2.99 -6.79
C ARG A 136 3.50 -1.68 -6.52
N ILE A 137 3.02 -0.88 -5.57
CA ILE A 137 3.64 0.40 -5.23
C ILE A 137 5.00 0.17 -4.57
N TYR A 138 5.06 -0.68 -3.55
CA TYR A 138 6.29 -0.93 -2.78
C TYR A 138 7.46 -1.33 -3.69
N TYR A 139 7.25 -2.31 -4.58
CA TYR A 139 8.29 -2.77 -5.51
C TYR A 139 8.61 -1.79 -6.64
N ASN A 140 7.86 -0.69 -6.76
CA ASN A 140 8.18 0.47 -7.60
C ASN A 140 8.73 1.65 -6.79
N THR A 141 9.24 1.40 -5.59
CA THR A 141 10.04 2.39 -4.84
C THR A 141 11.50 1.94 -4.79
N GLN A 142 12.41 2.87 -4.49
CA GLN A 142 13.81 2.55 -4.25
C GLN A 142 13.97 1.48 -3.15
N ILE A 143 13.16 1.56 -2.08
CA ILE A 143 13.17 0.61 -0.96
C ILE A 143 12.78 -0.80 -1.44
N GLY A 144 11.67 -0.93 -2.17
CA GLY A 144 11.24 -2.24 -2.67
C GLY A 144 12.16 -2.79 -3.75
N TYR A 145 12.77 -1.94 -4.57
CA TYR A 145 13.78 -2.37 -5.54
C TYR A 145 15.03 -2.94 -4.86
N GLN A 146 15.52 -2.28 -3.81
CA GLN A 146 16.63 -2.78 -2.99
C GLN A 146 16.28 -4.10 -2.30
N GLU A 147 15.03 -4.26 -1.86
CA GLU A 147 14.53 -5.54 -1.32
C GLU A 147 14.60 -6.66 -2.36
N LEU A 148 14.13 -6.42 -3.59
CA LEU A 148 14.18 -7.42 -4.67
C LEU A 148 15.62 -7.79 -5.04
N ASN A 149 16.55 -6.85 -4.90
CA ASN A 149 17.95 -7.06 -5.22
C ASN A 149 18.79 -7.70 -4.10
N LYS A 150 18.15 -8.16 -3.01
CA LYS A 150 18.79 -9.03 -2.01
C LYS A 150 19.18 -10.35 -2.66
N GLY A 151 20.42 -10.40 -3.17
CA GLY A 151 20.99 -11.53 -3.91
C GLY A 151 21.54 -11.19 -5.30
N GLY A 152 21.57 -9.91 -5.70
CA GLY A 152 22.26 -9.45 -6.92
C GLY A 152 21.61 -9.85 -8.25
N ARG A 153 20.31 -10.17 -8.24
CA ARG A 153 19.58 -10.70 -9.41
C ARG A 153 18.92 -9.61 -10.27
N VAL A 154 19.00 -8.35 -9.84
CA VAL A 154 18.39 -7.19 -10.50
C VAL A 154 19.50 -6.14 -10.69
N PRO A 155 19.48 -5.31 -11.76
CA PRO A 155 20.48 -4.26 -11.93
C PRO A 155 20.64 -3.35 -10.69
N ALA A 156 21.79 -2.69 -10.53
CA ALA A 156 22.07 -1.90 -9.33
C ALA A 156 21.29 -0.57 -9.25
N SER A 157 20.57 -0.17 -10.30
CA SER A 157 19.92 1.14 -10.39
C SER A 157 18.41 1.05 -10.63
N PHE A 158 17.65 1.76 -9.79
CA PHE A 158 16.24 2.03 -9.99
C PHE A 158 16.06 3.18 -11.00
N GLY A 159 15.29 2.95 -12.06
CA GLY A 159 14.97 3.93 -13.09
C GLY A 159 15.88 3.90 -14.33
N CYS A 160 15.37 4.40 -15.46
CA CYS A 160 16.16 4.58 -16.68
C CYS A 160 17.17 5.72 -16.50
N LYS A 161 18.46 5.42 -16.64
CA LYS A 161 19.49 6.44 -16.85
C LYS A 161 19.26 7.05 -18.23
N HIS A 162 18.64 8.22 -18.30
CA HIS A 162 18.61 9.02 -19.53
C HIS A 162 19.97 9.69 -19.64
N GLY A 163 20.95 8.96 -20.17
CA GLY A 163 22.26 9.47 -20.52
C GLY A 163 22.19 10.14 -21.88
N GLY A 164 22.36 11.46 -21.89
CA GLY A 164 22.82 12.33 -22.98
C GLY A 164 22.51 11.89 -24.42
N HIS A 165 21.52 12.54 -25.03
CA HIS A 165 21.62 12.82 -26.46
C HIS A 165 22.66 13.94 -26.62
N ALA A 166 23.86 13.55 -27.06
CA ALA A 166 24.83 14.45 -27.67
C ALA A 166 24.32 14.90 -29.06
#